data_AF-A0A8J2YC56-F1
#
_entry.id   AF-A0A8J2YC56-F1
#
_cell.length_a   1.000
_cell.length_b   1.000
_cell.length_c   1.000
_cell.angle_alpha   90.00
_cell.angle_beta   90.00
_cell.angle_gamma   90.00
#
_symmetry.space_group_name_H-M   'P 1'
#
loop_
_entity.id
_entity.type
_entity.pdbx_description
1 polymer ?
#
loop_
_entity_poly.entity_id
_entity_poly.type
_entity_poly.pdbx_seq_one_letter_code
_entity_poly.pdbx_strand_id
1 'polypeptide(L)'
;MNFLFIDFLNSLWRDGVHTESLVDRLDKPGWLEAKLTNWNITIDRSPNKVELKKLKELRSWLYDLVVKLTNKISLNQEDVKQINQYLQKVSVHRKVVIKTNISSNLYL
;
A
#
# COMPACT_ATOMS: atom_id res chain seq x y z
N MET A 1 3.07 2.53 -13.81
CA MET A 1 2.61 3.35 -12.67
C MET A 1 2.72 2.48 -11.43
N ASN A 2 3.66 2.76 -10.53
CA ASN A 2 3.83 1.98 -9.31
C ASN A 2 3.01 2.65 -8.21
N PHE A 3 2.29 1.86 -7.40
CA PHE A 3 1.62 2.35 -6.20
C PHE A 3 1.86 1.36 -5.06
N LEU A 4 2.32 1.86 -3.92
CA LEU A 4 2.56 1.05 -2.72
C LEU A 4 1.32 0.25 -2.33
N PHE A 5 0.15 0.88 -2.49
CA PHE A 5 -1.15 0.25 -2.28
C PHE A 5 -1.36 -1.00 -3.15
N ILE A 6 -1.06 -0.93 -4.44
CA ILE A 6 -1.22 -2.08 -5.35
C ILE A 6 -0.21 -3.17 -5.01
N ASP A 7 1.04 -2.81 -4.73
CA ASP A 7 2.07 -3.77 -4.28
C ASP A 7 1.66 -4.48 -2.99
N PHE A 8 1.04 -3.75 -2.06
CA PHE A 8 0.55 -4.29 -0.80
C PHE A 8 -0.65 -5.22 -0.99
N LEU A 9 -1.62 -4.87 -1.83
CA LEU A 9 -2.74 -5.76 -2.17
C LEU A 9 -2.23 -7.05 -2.82
N ASN A 10 -1.28 -6.94 -3.75
CA ASN A 10 -0.66 -8.06 -4.46
C ASN A 10 0.36 -8.87 -3.61
N SER A 11 0.44 -8.58 -2.31
CA SER A 11 1.18 -9.45 -1.38
C SER A 11 0.44 -10.77 -1.14
N LEU A 12 -0.89 -10.82 -1.32
CA LEU A 12 -1.62 -12.08 -1.45
C LEU A 12 -1.67 -12.45 -2.93
N TRP A 13 -0.95 -13.49 -3.32
CA TRP A 13 -0.80 -13.86 -4.71
C TRP A 13 -1.41 -15.24 -4.97
N ARG A 14 -2.10 -15.38 -6.10
CA ARG A 14 -2.53 -16.68 -6.63
C ARG A 14 -1.65 -17.03 -7.82
N ASP A 15 -1.10 -18.24 -7.83
CA ASP A 15 -0.52 -18.78 -9.04
C ASP A 15 -1.64 -19.03 -10.06
N GLY A 16 -1.52 -18.45 -11.26
CA GLY A 16 -2.50 -18.66 -12.33
C GLY A 16 -2.46 -20.08 -12.91
N VAL A 17 -1.44 -20.86 -12.58
CA VAL A 17 -1.26 -22.24 -13.04
C VAL A 17 -1.92 -23.26 -12.11
N HIS A 18 -1.95 -22.98 -10.80
CA HIS A 18 -2.49 -23.87 -9.79
C HIS A 18 -3.52 -23.12 -8.94
N THR A 19 -4.80 -23.42 -9.14
CA THR A 19 -5.92 -22.75 -8.45
C THR A 19 -5.82 -22.80 -6.91
N GLU A 20 -5.14 -23.81 -6.38
CA GLU A 20 -4.89 -24.02 -4.94
C GLU A 20 -3.66 -23.27 -4.40
N SER A 21 -2.81 -22.71 -5.26
CA SER A 21 -1.58 -22.04 -4.83
C SER A 21 -1.88 -20.60 -4.45
N LEU A 22 -2.34 -20.42 -3.21
CA LEU A 22 -2.45 -19.13 -2.55
C LEU A 22 -1.17 -18.88 -1.74
N VAL A 23 -0.35 -17.94 -2.19
CA VAL A 23 0.89 -17.55 -1.51
C VAL A 23 0.69 -16.20 -0.83
N ASP A 24 0.74 -16.20 0.49
CA ASP A 24 0.81 -14.97 1.26
C ASP A 24 2.28 -14.53 1.42
N ARG A 25 2.70 -13.53 0.66
CA ARG A 25 4.08 -13.03 0.68
C ARG A 25 4.43 -12.29 1.97
N LEU A 26 3.43 -11.88 2.77
CA LEU A 26 3.69 -11.33 4.10
C LEU A 26 4.23 -12.40 5.06
N ASP A 27 4.03 -13.69 4.79
CA ASP A 27 4.64 -14.78 5.58
C ASP A 27 6.08 -15.09 5.17
N LYS A 28 6.56 -14.52 4.06
CA LYS A 28 7.94 -14.73 3.61
C LYS A 28 8.87 -13.79 4.38
N PRO A 29 9.84 -14.32 5.15
CA PRO A 29 10.80 -13.48 5.87
C PRO A 29 11.54 -12.53 4.92
N GLY A 30 11.70 -11.27 5.31
CA GLY A 30 12.42 -10.25 4.53
C GLY A 30 11.65 -9.67 3.34
N TRP A 31 10.48 -10.21 2.99
CA TRP A 31 9.73 -9.74 1.82
C TRP A 31 9.20 -8.32 2.00
N LEU A 32 8.65 -8.01 3.19
CA LEU A 32 8.08 -6.70 3.47
C LEU A 32 9.18 -5.63 3.48
N GLU A 33 10.31 -5.92 4.12
CA GLU A 33 11.50 -5.06 4.20
C GLU A 33 12.01 -4.72 2.79
N ALA A 34 12.18 -5.73 1.94
CA ALA A 34 12.61 -5.54 0.56
C ALA A 34 11.60 -4.70 -0.24
N LYS A 35 10.30 -4.89 -0.02
CA LYS A 35 9.27 -4.09 -0.69
C LYS A 35 9.24 -2.64 -0.22
N LEU A 36 9.32 -2.38 1.08
CA LEU A 36 9.32 -1.02 1.63
C LEU A 36 10.56 -0.22 1.20
N THR A 37 11.70 -0.91 1.03
CA THR A 37 12.94 -0.29 0.51
C THR A 37 12.73 0.30 -0.88
N ASN A 38 11.99 -0.37 -1.78
CA ASN A 38 11.66 0.18 -3.11
C ASN A 38 10.84 1.47 -3.06
N TRP A 39 10.20 1.73 -1.93
CA TRP A 39 9.39 2.92 -1.65
C TRP A 39 10.12 3.96 -0.78
N ASN A 40 11.41 3.77 -0.53
CA ASN A 40 12.22 4.58 0.40
C ASN A 40 11.62 4.66 1.82
N ILE A 41 10.91 3.60 2.24
CA ILE A 41 10.36 3.47 3.59
C ILE A 41 11.31 2.60 4.40
N THR A 42 11.84 3.14 5.49
CA THR A 42 12.72 2.41 6.41
C THR A 42 11.91 1.96 7.62
N ILE A 43 12.16 0.75 8.11
CA ILE A 43 11.58 0.22 9.35
C ILE A 43 12.70 -0.15 10.31
N ASP A 44 12.52 0.14 11.61
CA ASP A 44 13.56 -0.13 12.62
C ASP A 44 13.68 -1.61 12.96
N ARG A 45 12.59 -2.37 12.76
CA ARG A 45 12.53 -3.82 12.96
C ARG A 45 11.45 -4.45 12.08
N SER A 46 11.59 -5.75 11.83
CA SER A 46 10.53 -6.56 11.24
C SER A 46 9.26 -6.54 12.12
N PRO A 47 8.06 -6.58 11.52
CA PRO A 47 6.82 -6.72 12.26
C PRO A 47 6.79 -8.02 13.06
N ASN A 48 6.26 -7.97 14.27
CA ASN A 48 5.97 -9.17 15.03
C ASN A 48 4.69 -9.87 14.50
N LYS A 49 4.37 -11.05 15.01
CA LYS A 49 3.20 -11.84 14.56
C LYS A 49 1.86 -11.08 14.68
N VAL A 50 1.71 -10.25 15.71
CA VAL A 50 0.48 -9.46 15.93
C VAL A 50 0.36 -8.33 14.91
N GLU A 51 1.46 -7.64 14.64
CA GLU A 51 1.53 -6.58 13.63
C GLU A 51 1.32 -7.15 12.22
N LEU A 52 1.93 -8.31 11.93
CA LEU A 52 1.74 -8.99 10.65
C LEU A 52 0.28 -9.41 10.43
N LYS A 53 -0.37 -9.94 11.47
CA LYS A 53 -1.80 -10.25 11.44
C LYS A 53 -2.63 -9.00 11.11
N LYS A 54 -2.37 -7.86 11.77
CA LYS A 54 -3.05 -6.60 11.49
C LYS A 54 -2.83 -6.10 10.06
N LEU A 55 -1.63 -6.28 9.50
CA LEU A 55 -1.36 -5.96 8.09
C LEU A 55 -2.20 -6.83 7.15
N LYS A 56 -2.35 -8.13 7.43
CA LYS A 56 -3.19 -9.02 6.63
C LYS A 56 -4.67 -8.65 6.72
N GLU A 57 -5.16 -8.29 7.90
CA GLU A 57 -6.53 -7.80 8.11
C GLU A 57 -6.77 -6.50 7.32
N LEU A 58 -5.83 -5.55 7.39
CA LEU A 58 -5.87 -4.32 6.61
C LEU A 58 -5.90 -4.61 5.10
N ARG A 59 -5.04 -5.51 4.62
CA ARG A 59 -5.00 -5.92 3.21
C ARG A 59 -6.34 -6.52 2.77
N SER A 60 -6.93 -7.40 3.56
CA SER A 60 -8.22 -8.03 3.24
C SER A 60 -9.32 -6.98 3.13
N TRP A 61 -9.39 -6.08 4.10
CA TRP A 61 -10.38 -5.02 4.10
C TRP A 61 -10.22 -4.06 2.91
N LEU A 62 -8.98 -3.64 2.61
CA LEU A 62 -8.69 -2.81 1.43
C LEU A 62 -9.05 -3.53 0.12
N TYR A 63 -8.81 -4.84 0.04
CA TYR A 63 -9.19 -5.63 -1.13
C TYR A 63 -10.71 -5.64 -1.32
N ASP A 64 -11.49 -5.82 -0.26
CA ASP A 64 -12.95 -5.81 -0.32
C ASP A 64 -13.49 -4.45 -0.81
N LEU A 65 -12.89 -3.34 -0.35
CA LEU A 65 -13.22 -2.00 -0.84
C LEU A 65 -12.93 -1.85 -2.34
N VAL A 66 -11.77 -2.33 -2.80
CA VAL A 66 -11.42 -2.31 -4.22
C VAL A 66 -12.41 -3.12 -5.03
N VAL A 67 -12.75 -4.34 -4.60
CA VAL A 67 -13.72 -5.20 -5.28
C VAL A 67 -15.08 -4.51 -5.41
N LYS A 68 -15.57 -3.86 -4.35
CA LYS A 68 -16.82 -3.06 -4.42
C LYS A 68 -16.71 -1.99 -5.49
N LEU A 69 -15.66 -1.17 -5.43
CA LEU A 69 -15.45 -0.05 -6.36
C LEU A 69 -15.30 -0.52 -7.81
N THR A 70 -14.56 -1.60 -8.07
CA THR A 70 -14.40 -2.15 -9.43
C THR A 70 -15.69 -2.71 -9.99
N ASN A 71 -16.60 -3.19 -9.13
CA ASN A 71 -17.93 -3.65 -9.51
C ASN A 71 -18.98 -2.52 -9.52
N LYS A 72 -18.57 -1.25 -9.43
CA LYS A 72 -19.45 -0.08 -9.37
C LYS A 72 -20.43 -0.10 -8.18
N ILE A 73 -20.09 -0.85 -7.13
CA ILE A 73 -20.82 -0.88 -5.87
C ILE A 73 -20.30 0.28 -5.01
N SER A 74 -21.20 1.17 -4.58
CA SER A 74 -20.87 2.27 -3.69
C SER A 74 -20.39 1.76 -2.33
N LEU A 75 -19.39 2.43 -1.77
CA LEU A 75 -18.97 2.20 -0.39
C LEU A 75 -20.07 2.69 0.57
N ASN A 76 -20.34 1.93 1.63
CA ASN A 76 -21.33 2.32 2.63
C ASN A 76 -20.73 3.34 3.63
N GLN A 77 -21.57 3.87 4.52
CA GLN A 77 -21.11 4.84 5.52
C GLN A 77 -20.04 4.29 6.47
N GLU A 78 -20.10 3.01 6.81
CA GLU A 78 -19.11 2.39 7.70
C GLU A 78 -17.76 2.22 7.00
N ASP A 79 -17.75 1.82 5.73
CA ASP A 79 -16.55 1.76 4.89
C ASP A 79 -15.84 3.13 4.88
N VAL A 80 -16.59 4.20 4.61
CA VAL A 80 -16.06 5.58 4.57
C VAL A 80 -15.58 6.04 5.95
N LYS A 81 -16.34 5.74 7.00
CA LYS A 81 -15.96 6.07 8.38
C LYS A 81 -14.66 5.41 8.79
N GLN A 82 -14.50 4.12 8.47
CA GLN A 82 -13.28 3.38 8.79
C GLN A 82 -12.07 3.91 8.00
N ILE A 83 -12.23 4.27 6.72
CA ILE A 83 -11.19 4.98 5.94
C ILE A 83 -10.78 6.27 6.64
N ASN A 84 -11.76 7.10 7.03
CA ASN A 84 -11.49 8.36 7.70
C ASN A 84 -10.76 8.16 9.04
N GLN A 85 -11.12 7.13 9.81
CA GLN A 85 -10.42 6.79 11.06
C GLN A 85 -8.95 6.42 10.83
N TYR A 86 -8.62 5.70 9.76
CA TYR A 86 -7.23 5.41 9.42
C TYR A 86 -6.47 6.67 9.00
N LEU A 87 -7.09 7.50 8.17
CA LEU A 87 -6.47 8.74 7.68
C LEU A 87 -6.28 9.78 8.81
N GLN A 88 -7.14 9.79 9.82
CA GLN A 88 -6.99 10.68 10.98
C GLN A 88 -5.80 10.32 11.88
N LYS A 89 -5.38 9.04 11.91
CA LYS A 89 -4.25 8.58 12.73
C LYS A 89 -2.89 9.06 12.23
N VAL A 90 -2.81 9.52 10.98
CA VAL A 90 -1.57 9.99 10.37
C VAL A 90 -1.83 11.35 9.73
N SER A 91 -1.26 12.40 10.30
CA SER A 91 -1.35 13.73 9.69
C SER A 91 -0.56 13.75 8.37
N VAL A 92 -1.27 13.81 7.25
CA VAL A 92 -0.67 13.97 5.93
C VAL A 92 -0.45 15.45 5.66
N HIS A 93 0.78 15.92 5.80
CA HIS A 93 1.17 17.27 5.41
C HIS A 93 1.55 17.29 3.92
N ARG A 94 0.69 17.88 3.09
CA ARG A 94 0.97 18.06 1.66
C ARG A 94 1.79 19.32 1.47
N LYS A 95 2.97 19.21 0.82
CA LYS A 95 3.80 20.34 0.42
C LYS A 95 3.73 20.50 -1.09
N VAL A 96 3.35 21.70 -1.55
CA VAL A 96 3.47 22.05 -2.97
C VAL A 96 4.95 22.32 -3.25
N VAL A 97 5.53 21.59 -4.20
CA VAL A 97 6.91 21.81 -4.66
C VAL A 97 6.83 22.34 -6.09
N ILE A 98 7.15 23.63 -6.25
CA ILE A 98 7.29 24.24 -7.56
C ILE A 98 8.71 23.94 -8.04
N LYS A 99 8.84 23.13 -9.09
CA LYS A 99 10.14 22.92 -9.75
C LYS A 99 10.42 24.11 -10.67
N THR A 100 11.32 25.00 -10.26
CA THR A 100 11.85 26.04 -11.15
C THR A 100 12.84 25.38 -12.11
N ASN A 101 12.50 25.27 -13.39
CA ASN A 101 13.48 24.91 -14.43
C ASN A 101 14.40 26.12 -14.62
N ILE A 102 15.55 26.13 -13.96
CA ILE A 102 16.61 27.08 -14.29
C ILE A 102 17.29 26.53 -15.54
N SER A 103 16.91 27.07 -16.70
CA SER A 103 17.69 26.91 -17.93
C SER A 103 19.02 27.65 -17.73
N SER A 104 20.09 26.90 -17.50
CA SER A 104 21.46 27.42 -17.53
C SER A 104 21.82 27.80 -18.98
N ASN A 105 21.38 28.97 -19.44
CA ASN A 105 22.03 29.62 -20.57
C ASN A 105 23.32 30.25 -20.06
N LEU A 106 24.38 29.45 -20.01
CA LEU A 106 25.76 29.94 -19.97
C LEU A 106 26.06 30.51 -21.37
N TYR A 107 25.85 31.81 -21.53
CA TYR A 107 26.56 32.62 -22.52
C TYR A 107 27.58 33.47 -21.77
N LEU A 108 28.82 33.00 -21.73
CA LEU A 108 30.04 33.80 -21.80
C LEU A 108 31.07 33.01 -22.60
#